data_AF-A0A537JVK5-F1
#
_entry.id   AF-A0A537JVK5-F1
#
_cell.length_a   1.000
_cell.length_b   1.000
_cell.length_c   1.000
_cell.angle_alpha   90.00
_cell.angle_beta   90.00
_cell.angle_gamma   90.00
#
_symmetry.space_group_name_H-M   'P 1'
#
loop_
_entity.id
_entity.type
_entity.pdbx_description
1 polymer ?
#
loop_
_entity_poly.entity_id
_entity_poly.type
_entity_poly.pdbx_seq_one_letter_code
_entity_poly.pdbx_strand_id
1 'polypeptide(L)'
;WMYRIALNVAISSYRQEKKFKNHDSISEGLIVFEEKPEDKTETENNLKQLQDFINELKEIDKAIILLYLDDKSHREISEITGFTETNVATKINRIKDKLRANFSKK
;
A
#
# COMPACT_ATOMS: atom_id res chain seq x y z
N TRP A 1 -0.93 -10.92 7.32
CA TRP A 1 -2.32 -10.63 7.73
C TRP A 1 -2.87 -9.39 7.02
N MET A 2 -2.23 -8.22 7.14
CA MET A 2 -2.62 -6.99 6.43
C MET A 2 -2.58 -7.10 4.89
N TYR A 3 -1.57 -7.80 4.32
CA TYR A 3 -1.51 -8.11 2.88
C TYR A 3 -2.73 -8.91 2.40
N ARG A 4 -3.17 -9.92 3.18
CA ARG A 4 -4.38 -10.68 2.86
C ARG A 4 -5.63 -9.79 2.93
N ILE A 5 -5.69 -8.84 3.85
CA ILE A 5 -6.81 -7.88 3.92
C ILE A 5 -6.79 -6.97 2.68
N ALA A 6 -5.66 -6.33 2.38
CA ALA A 6 -5.53 -5.44 1.22
C ALA A 6 -5.82 -6.16 -0.11
N LEU A 7 -5.29 -7.37 -0.29
CA LEU A 7 -5.52 -8.19 -1.48
C LEU A 7 -6.98 -8.63 -1.58
N ASN A 8 -7.61 -9.06 -0.47
CA ASN A 8 -9.02 -9.43 -0.47
C ASN A 8 -9.93 -8.21 -0.76
N VAL A 9 -9.57 -7.03 -0.28
CA VAL A 9 -10.28 -5.78 -0.56
C VAL A 9 -10.14 -5.39 -2.04
N ALA A 10 -8.91 -5.44 -2.60
CA ALA A 10 -8.67 -5.17 -4.01
C ALA A 10 -9.42 -6.16 -4.93
N ILE A 11 -9.39 -7.46 -4.61
CA ILE A 11 -10.13 -8.50 -5.35
C ILE A 11 -11.64 -8.28 -5.23
N SER A 12 -12.14 -7.89 -4.05
CA SER A 12 -13.56 -7.60 -3.82
C SER A 12 -14.02 -6.38 -4.63
N SER A 13 -13.26 -5.28 -4.63
CA SER A 13 -13.52 -4.08 -5.44
C SER A 13 -13.58 -4.41 -6.92
N TYR A 14 -12.57 -5.13 -7.42
CA TYR A 14 -12.50 -5.54 -8.82
C TYR A 14 -13.69 -6.42 -9.25
N ARG A 15 -14.17 -7.31 -8.37
CA ARG A 15 -15.35 -8.15 -8.64
C ARG A 15 -16.65 -7.36 -8.65
N GLN A 16 -16.79 -6.32 -7.81
CA GLN A 16 -17.95 -5.44 -7.82
C GLN A 16 -17.98 -4.58 -9.09
N GLU A 17 -16.86 -3.99 -9.48
CA GLU A 17 -16.73 -3.22 -10.74
C GLU A 17 -17.10 -4.06 -11.97
N LYS A 18 -16.71 -5.34 -11.99
CA LYS A 18 -17.07 -6.27 -13.08
C LYS A 18 -18.54 -6.68 -13.05
N LYS A 19 -19.20 -6.70 -11.88
CA LYS A 19 -20.65 -6.91 -11.75
C LYS A 19 -21.44 -5.71 -12.28
N PHE A 20 -20.96 -4.49 -12.06
CA PHE A 20 -21.60 -3.26 -12.55
C PHE A 20 -21.43 -3.05 -14.06
N LYS A 21 -20.35 -3.53 -14.68
CA LYS A 21 -20.11 -3.43 -16.14
C LYS A 21 -20.97 -4.33 -17.03
N ASN A 22 -21.78 -5.23 -16.46
CA ASN A 22 -22.70 -6.09 -17.23
C ASN A 22 -24.14 -5.56 -17.29
N HIS A 23 -24.38 -4.33 -16.83
CA HIS A 23 -25.68 -3.66 -16.93
C HIS A 23 -25.54 -2.45 -17.88
N ASP A 24 -25.37 -2.71 -19.17
CA ASP A 24 -25.55 -1.66 -20.18
C ASP A 24 -27.03 -1.43 -20.44
N SER A 25 -27.50 -0.24 -20.04
CA SER A 25 -28.28 0.71 -20.85
C SER A 25 -29.37 1.39 -20.02
N ILE A 26 -29.30 2.72 -19.91
CA ILE A 26 -30.34 3.68 -20.35
C ILE A 26 -29.98 5.10 -19.86
N SER A 27 -30.04 6.03 -20.81
CA SER A 27 -30.19 7.49 -20.69
C SER A 27 -28.98 8.35 -20.31
N GLU A 28 -28.39 8.94 -21.35
CA GLU A 28 -28.17 10.38 -21.52
C GLU A 28 -28.78 11.26 -20.39
N GLY A 29 -27.93 11.95 -19.64
CA GLY A 29 -28.36 12.91 -18.62
C GLY A 29 -27.38 13.06 -17.46
N LEU A 30 -26.56 14.12 -17.52
CA LEU A 30 -26.02 14.84 -16.35
C LEU A 30 -25.39 13.99 -15.23
N ILE A 31 -24.08 13.73 -15.31
CA ILE A 31 -23.27 13.72 -14.09
C ILE A 31 -22.00 14.53 -14.39
N VAL A 32 -22.11 15.84 -14.17
CA VAL A 32 -20.94 16.63 -13.77
C VAL A 32 -20.42 15.93 -12.53
N PHE A 33 -19.25 15.31 -12.60
CA PHE A 33 -18.52 14.91 -11.40
C PHE A 33 -18.04 16.21 -10.75
N GLU A 34 -18.96 16.91 -10.08
CA GLU A 34 -18.58 17.69 -8.92
C GLU A 34 -17.94 16.66 -7.98
N GLU A 35 -16.62 16.67 -7.91
CA GLU A 35 -15.89 16.10 -6.78
C GLU A 35 -16.44 16.80 -5.54
N LYS A 36 -17.52 16.23 -4.99
CA LYS A 36 -17.94 16.54 -3.64
C LYS A 36 -16.71 16.34 -2.77
N PRO A 37 -16.43 17.25 -1.82
CA PRO A 37 -15.46 16.98 -0.78
C PRO A 37 -16.08 15.93 0.16
N GLU A 38 -16.23 14.70 -0.32
CA GLU A 38 -16.55 13.57 0.52
C GLU A 38 -15.31 13.29 1.36
N ASP A 39 -15.50 13.30 2.68
CA ASP A 39 -14.50 13.01 3.69
C ASP A 39 -13.60 11.87 3.25
N LYS A 40 -12.35 12.20 2.86
CA LYS A 40 -11.32 11.20 2.57
C LYS A 40 -11.31 10.22 3.72
N THR A 41 -11.61 8.96 3.43
CA THR A 41 -11.73 7.95 4.47
C THR A 41 -10.42 7.90 5.27
N GLU A 42 -10.49 7.61 6.56
CA GLU A 42 -9.29 7.45 7.41
C GLU A 42 -8.27 6.48 6.77
N THR A 43 -8.78 5.50 6.02
CA THR A 43 -7.97 4.55 5.24
C THR A 43 -7.17 5.22 4.11
N GLU A 44 -7.78 6.11 3.33
CA GLU A 44 -7.08 6.84 2.25
C GLU A 44 -6.00 7.77 2.79
N ASN A 45 -6.28 8.43 3.91
CA ASN A 45 -5.30 9.29 4.58
C ASN A 45 -4.11 8.47 5.10
N ASN A 46 -4.37 7.32 5.74
CA ASN A 46 -3.33 6.40 6.20
C ASN A 46 -2.50 5.83 5.04
N LEU A 47 -3.14 5.51 3.91
CA LEU A 47 -2.46 5.02 2.71
C LEU A 47 -1.51 6.08 2.14
N LYS A 48 -1.98 7.33 2.02
CA LYS A 48 -1.17 8.44 1.55
C LYS A 48 0.04 8.67 2.47
N GLN A 49 -0.17 8.68 3.78
CA GLN A 49 0.91 8.82 4.75
C GLN A 49 1.95 7.70 4.65
N LEU A 50 1.52 6.46 4.43
CA LEU A 50 2.43 5.34 4.22
C LEU A 50 3.26 5.53 2.94
N GLN A 51 2.63 5.97 1.84
CA GLN A 51 3.32 6.23 0.58
C GLN A 51 4.36 7.36 0.74
N ASP A 52 3.99 8.46 1.38
CA ASP A 52 4.89 9.57 1.67
C ASP A 52 6.08 9.11 2.53
N PHE A 53 5.82 8.33 3.59
CA PHE A 53 6.88 7.75 4.42
C PHE A 53 7.83 6.85 3.63
N ILE A 54 7.31 5.93 2.79
CA ILE A 54 8.15 5.05 1.96
C ILE A 54 8.99 5.90 1.00
N ASN A 55 8.43 6.98 0.45
CA ASN A 55 9.12 7.87 -0.48
C ASN A 55 10.30 8.61 0.15
N GLU A 56 10.23 8.94 1.44
CA GLU A 56 11.30 9.58 2.22
C GLU A 56 12.44 8.62 2.63
N LEU A 57 12.24 7.30 2.49
CA LEU A 57 13.30 6.34 2.79
C LEU A 57 14.48 6.47 1.81
N LYS A 58 15.69 6.22 2.33
CA LYS A 58 16.90 6.06 1.51
C LYS A 58 16.69 4.94 0.50
N GLU A 59 17.31 5.05 -0.68
CA GLU A 59 17.11 4.12 -1.81
C GLU A 59 17.19 2.64 -1.41
N ILE A 60 18.19 2.26 -0.62
CA ILE A 60 18.37 0.88 -0.15
C ILE A 60 17.24 0.45 0.80
N ASP A 61 16.87 1.29 1.76
CA ASP A 61 15.80 0.98 2.71
C ASP A 61 14.45 0.90 2.00
N LYS A 62 14.22 1.75 0.99
CA LYS A 62 13.07 1.72 0.08
C LYS A 62 13.02 0.42 -0.71
N ALA A 63 14.12 0.00 -1.35
CA ALA A 63 14.17 -1.25 -2.09
C ALA A 63 13.86 -2.47 -1.19
N ILE A 64 14.44 -2.52 0.01
CA ILE A 64 14.21 -3.61 0.97
C ILE A 64 12.76 -3.66 1.42
N ILE A 65 12.14 -2.53 1.75
CA ILE A 65 10.74 -2.54 2.20
C ILE A 65 9.78 -2.87 1.07
N LEU A 66 10.05 -2.44 -0.17
CA LEU A 66 9.23 -2.79 -1.33
C LEU A 66 9.27 -4.30 -1.59
N LEU A 67 10.46 -4.91 -1.60
CA LEU A 67 10.58 -6.36 -1.74
C LEU A 67 9.87 -7.12 -0.60
N TYR A 68 9.94 -6.60 0.63
CA TYR A 68 9.20 -7.18 1.76
C TYR A 68 7.68 -7.07 1.61
N LEU A 69 7.17 -5.97 1.03
CA LEU A 69 5.75 -5.79 0.73
C LEU A 69 5.29 -6.70 -0.42
N ASP A 70 6.20 -7.03 -1.34
CA ASP A 70 6.02 -8.04 -2.40
C ASP A 70 6.17 -9.50 -1.87
N ASP A 71 6.09 -9.69 -0.55
CA ASP A 71 6.11 -10.98 0.15
C ASP A 71 7.40 -11.79 -0.07
N LYS A 72 8.52 -11.12 -0.39
CA LYS A 72 9.83 -11.78 -0.46
C LYS A 72 10.32 -12.15 0.93
N SER A 73 10.80 -13.39 1.06
CA SER A 73 11.46 -13.85 2.27
C SER A 73 12.74 -13.04 2.53
N HIS A 74 13.18 -12.95 3.78
CA HIS A 74 14.44 -12.26 4.11
C HIS A 74 15.63 -12.85 3.35
N ARG A 75 15.61 -14.16 3.10
CA ARG A 75 16.58 -14.86 2.25
C ARG A 75 16.54 -14.36 0.80
N GLU A 76 15.40 -14.34 0.14
CA GLU A 76 15.29 -13.83 -1.23
C GLU A 76 15.75 -12.37 -1.33
N ILE A 77 15.37 -11.53 -0.35
CA ILE A 77 15.82 -10.13 -0.29
C ILE A 77 17.34 -10.06 -0.13
N SER A 78 17.92 -10.93 0.70
CA SER A 78 19.38 -11.01 0.90
C SER A 78 20.10 -11.37 -0.42
N GLU A 79 19.55 -12.31 -1.18
CA GLU A 79 20.07 -12.75 -2.48
C GLU A 79 19.97 -11.63 -3.54
N ILE A 80 18.87 -10.87 -3.56
CA ILE A 80 18.65 -9.75 -4.49
C ILE A 80 19.53 -8.54 -4.15
N THR A 81 19.66 -8.20 -2.87
CA THR A 81 20.29 -6.96 -2.42
C THR A 81 21.77 -7.10 -2.07
N GLY A 82 22.28 -8.34 -1.94
CA GLY A 82 23.65 -8.63 -1.52
C GLY A 82 23.93 -8.39 -0.03
N PHE A 83 22.92 -8.08 0.78
CA PHE A 83 23.05 -8.02 2.23
C PHE A 83 22.92 -9.40 2.87
N THR A 84 23.34 -9.54 4.12
CA THR A 84 23.03 -10.75 4.91
C THR A 84 21.56 -10.74 5.34
N GLU A 85 20.98 -11.93 5.52
CA GLU A 85 19.60 -12.08 6.00
C GLU A 85 19.35 -11.35 7.34
N THR A 86 20.31 -11.39 8.26
CA THR A 86 20.25 -10.66 9.54
C THR A 86 20.23 -9.13 9.34
N ASN A 87 20.97 -8.61 8.37
CA ASN A 87 20.98 -7.17 8.06
C ASN A 87 19.63 -6.75 7.44
N VAL A 88 19.08 -7.56 6.54
CA VAL A 88 17.73 -7.36 5.99
C VAL A 88 16.69 -7.30 7.10
N ALA A 89 16.66 -8.30 8.00
CA ALA A 89 15.73 -8.33 9.13
C ALA A 89 15.86 -7.09 10.03
N THR A 90 17.10 -6.70 10.34
CA THR A 90 17.39 -5.50 11.15
C THR A 90 16.90 -4.21 10.47
N LYS A 91 17.14 -4.07 9.16
CA LYS A 91 16.68 -2.93 8.37
C LYS A 91 15.16 -2.85 8.32
N ILE A 92 14.48 -3.97 8.06
CA ILE A 92 13.01 -4.03 8.06
C ILE A 92 12.45 -3.61 9.43
N ASN A 93 13.01 -4.13 10.53
CA ASN A 93 12.58 -3.74 11.87
C ASN A 93 12.76 -2.25 12.12
N ARG A 94 13.93 -1.68 11.78
CA ARG A 94 14.19 -0.24 11.90
C ARG A 94 13.22 0.61 11.08
N ILE A 95 12.87 0.17 9.87
CA ILE A 95 11.88 0.87 9.02
C ILE A 95 10.51 0.84 9.68
N LYS A 96 10.07 -0.31 10.21
CA LYS A 96 8.80 -0.45 10.94
C LYS A 96 8.76 0.43 12.20
N ASP A 97 9.86 0.53 12.93
CA ASP A 97 9.94 1.38 14.12
C ASP A 97 9.87 2.87 13.75
N LYS A 98 10.53 3.28 12.66
CA LYS A 98 10.41 4.65 12.11
C LYS A 98 8.98 4.95 11.68
N LEU A 99 8.31 4.00 11.02
CA LEU A 99 6.91 4.14 10.61
C LEU A 99 6.02 4.36 11.83
N ARG A 100 6.14 3.52 12.86
CA ARG A 100 5.38 3.68 14.12
C ARG A 100 5.63 5.05 14.75
N ALA A 101 6.88 5.48 14.83
CA ALA A 101 7.23 6.79 15.39
C ALA A 101 6.67 7.97 14.58
N ASN A 102 6.52 7.82 13.26
CA ASN A 102 5.91 8.84 12.39
C ASN A 102 4.39 8.92 12.62
N PHE A 103 3.72 7.76 12.70
CA PHE A 103 2.28 7.67 12.93
C PHE A 103 1.85 8.03 14.36
N SER A 104 2.70 7.78 15.37
CA SER A 104 2.41 8.17 16.77
C SER A 104 2.71 9.63 17.10
N LYS A 105 3.37 10.38 16.20
CA LYS A 105 3.72 11.80 16.41
C LYS A 105 2.62 12.77 15.97
N LYS A 106 1.46 12.29 15.51
CA LYS A 106 0.29 13.07 15.12
C LYS A 106 -0.96 12.50 15.78
#